data_AF-A0A920QUC7-F1
#
_entry.id   AF-A0A920QUC7-F1
#
_cell.length_a   1.000
_cell.length_b   1.000
_cell.length_c   1.000
_cell.angle_alpha   90.00
_cell.angle_beta   90.00
_cell.angle_gamma   90.00
#
_symmetry.space_group_name_H-M   'P 1'
#
loop_
_entity.id
_entity.type
_entity.pdbx_description
1 polymer ?
#
loop_
_entity_poly.entity_id
_entity_poly.type
_entity_poly.pdbx_seq_one_letter_code
_entity_poly.pdbx_strand_id
1 'polypeptide(L)'
;MATPSWPRRRWSLKATLAYDSLGGVDIGEAGVKDLQFVLDAMPGERNTINNAQYRTIDVPEDRRRILYVEGEPRWEYKFIRRALERISPIRLASLLRTTPNKFTARV
;
A
#
# COMPACT_ATOMS: atom_id res chain seq x y z
N MET A 1 17.84 -31.84 19.28
CA MET A 1 16.74 -31.15 18.55
C MET A 1 17.38 -30.15 17.60
N ALA A 2 17.30 -30.37 16.29
CA ALA A 2 17.80 -29.43 15.29
C ALA A 2 16.67 -28.45 14.91
N THR A 3 16.93 -27.15 15.01
CA THR A 3 16.08 -26.09 14.51
C THR A 3 15.95 -26.21 12.98
N PRO A 4 14.75 -26.11 12.38
CA PRO A 4 14.63 -26.09 10.93
C PRO A 4 15.18 -24.77 10.38
N SER A 5 16.40 -24.79 9.83
CA SER A 5 16.99 -23.65 9.12
C SER A 5 16.47 -23.62 7.69
N TRP A 6 15.26 -23.09 7.50
CA TRP A 6 14.76 -22.81 6.15
C TRP A 6 15.70 -21.81 5.46
N PRO A 7 16.22 -22.09 4.25
CA PRO A 7 17.05 -21.13 3.54
C PRO A 7 16.22 -19.88 3.23
N ARG A 8 16.72 -18.70 3.61
CA ARG A 8 16.10 -17.41 3.29
C ARG A 8 16.13 -17.20 1.78
N ARG A 9 15.06 -17.60 1.07
CA ARG A 9 14.85 -17.23 -0.33
C ARG A 9 14.67 -15.71 -0.41
N ARG A 10 15.48 -15.05 -1.24
CA ARG A 10 15.33 -13.63 -1.55
C ARG A 10 14.25 -13.51 -2.61
N TRP A 11 13.19 -12.77 -2.31
CA TRP A 11 12.17 -12.42 -3.29
C TRP A 11 12.59 -11.13 -3.98
N SER A 12 12.61 -11.14 -5.31
CA SER A 12 12.89 -9.95 -6.11
C SER A 12 11.62 -9.59 -6.87
N LEU A 13 10.93 -8.53 -6.41
CA LEU A 13 9.84 -7.92 -7.15
C LEU A 13 10.47 -7.07 -8.26
N LYS A 14 10.36 -7.52 -9.51
CA LYS A 14 10.66 -6.69 -10.68
C LYS A 14 9.33 -6.17 -11.21
N ALA A 15 8.74 -5.26 -10.47
CA ALA A 15 7.81 -4.31 -11.05
C ALA A 15 8.65 -3.21 -11.72
N THR A 16 8.20 -2.61 -12.82
CA THR A 16 8.79 -1.34 -13.37
C THR A 16 8.53 -0.15 -12.43
N LEU A 17 8.42 -0.43 -11.14
CA LEU A 17 7.92 0.45 -10.12
C LEU A 17 8.98 0.59 -9.05
N ALA A 18 9.32 1.84 -8.75
CA ALA A 18 10.40 2.19 -7.85
C ALA A 18 10.16 1.54 -6.47
N TYR A 19 11.15 0.76 -6.03
CA TYR A 19 11.18 0.21 -4.69
C TYR A 19 11.49 1.34 -3.70
N ASP A 20 10.51 1.78 -2.91
CA ASP A 20 10.79 2.65 -1.77
C ASP A 20 11.17 1.80 -0.54
N SER A 21 12.30 2.16 0.06
CA SER A 21 12.89 1.65 1.30
C SER A 21 11.96 1.56 2.53
N LEU A 22 10.69 1.98 2.43
CA LEU A 22 9.70 1.98 3.49
C LEU A 22 8.63 0.87 3.36
N GLY A 23 8.83 -0.10 2.46
CA GLY A 23 8.00 -1.31 2.37
C GLY A 23 6.72 -1.17 1.55
N GLY A 24 6.52 -0.02 0.89
CA GLY A 24 5.49 0.17 -0.10
C GLY A 24 6.03 -0.09 -1.51
N VAL A 25 5.26 -0.81 -2.33
CA VAL A 25 5.48 -0.87 -3.77
C VAL A 25 4.67 0.26 -4.37
N ASP A 26 5.33 1.26 -4.97
CA ASP A 26 4.63 2.20 -5.85
C ASP A 26 3.98 1.37 -6.97
N ILE A 27 2.73 1.63 -7.33
CA ILE A 27 2.03 0.89 -8.40
C ILE A 27 1.83 1.74 -9.65
N GLY A 28 2.36 2.96 -9.65
CA GLY A 28 2.38 3.87 -10.78
C GLY A 28 1.01 4.44 -11.07
N GLU A 29 0.82 4.89 -12.31
CA GLU A 29 -0.44 5.44 -12.77
C GLU A 29 -1.55 4.39 -12.84
N ALA A 30 -2.79 4.87 -12.87
CA ALA A 30 -3.99 4.05 -12.99
C ALA A 30 -3.97 3.13 -14.23
N GLY A 31 -4.80 2.10 -14.16
CA GLY A 31 -5.01 1.12 -15.22
C GLY A 31 -4.49 -0.28 -14.87
N VAL A 32 -4.67 -1.20 -15.82
CA VAL A 32 -4.27 -2.59 -15.67
C VAL A 32 -2.75 -2.72 -15.72
N LYS A 33 -2.17 -3.37 -14.71
CA LYS A 33 -0.73 -3.62 -14.61
C LYS A 33 -0.47 -5.11 -14.41
N ASP A 34 0.56 -5.63 -15.06
CA ASP A 34 1.09 -6.96 -14.78
C ASP A 34 2.30 -6.87 -13.85
N LEU A 35 2.16 -7.42 -12.65
CA LEU A 35 3.26 -7.57 -11.70
C LEU A 35 4.00 -8.86 -11.99
N GLN A 36 5.33 -8.78 -12.12
CA GLN A 36 6.21 -9.93 -12.27
C GLN A 36 6.96 -10.21 -10.96
N PHE A 37 6.80 -11.43 -10.45
CA PHE A 37 7.54 -11.96 -9.32
C PHE A 37 8.62 -12.90 -9.85
N VAL A 38 9.88 -12.67 -9.49
CA VAL A 38 11.01 -13.49 -9.94
C VAL A 38 11.78 -14.00 -8.73
N LEU A 39 12.07 -15.30 -8.75
CA LEU A 39 12.98 -15.95 -7.81
C LEU A 39 14.35 -16.15 -8.48
N ASP A 40 15.41 -15.83 -7.74
CA ASP A 40 16.76 -16.15 -8.17
C ASP A 40 16.93 -17.68 -8.24
N ALA A 41 17.57 -18.15 -9.31
CA ALA A 41 17.80 -19.57 -9.50
C ALA A 41 18.73 -20.14 -8.41
N MET A 42 18.40 -21.31 -7.87
CA MET A 42 19.22 -21.96 -6.86
C MET A 42 20.27 -22.91 -7.49
N PRO A 43 21.44 -23.11 -6.85
CA PRO A 43 22.40 -24.11 -7.30
C PRO A 43 21.76 -25.51 -7.35
N GLY A 44 21.84 -26.18 -8.50
CA GLY A 44 21.25 -27.50 -8.72
C GLY A 44 19.74 -27.51 -8.98
N GLU A 45 19.11 -26.33 -9.14
CA GLU A 45 17.70 -26.23 -9.50
C GLU A 45 17.45 -26.79 -10.90
N ARG A 46 16.64 -27.84 -10.99
CA ARG A 46 16.36 -28.55 -12.24
C ARG A 46 15.33 -27.86 -13.13
N ASN A 47 14.46 -27.05 -12.54
CA ASN A 47 13.41 -26.34 -13.25
C ASN A 47 13.43 -24.87 -12.83
N THR A 48 13.83 -24.01 -13.75
CA THR A 48 13.87 -22.56 -13.57
C THR A 48 12.72 -21.86 -14.29
N ILE A 49 11.92 -22.59 -15.07
CA ILE A 49 10.83 -22.03 -15.89
C ILE A 49 9.72 -21.46 -14.99
N ASN A 50 9.48 -22.08 -13.84
CA ASN A 50 8.49 -21.63 -12.86
C ASN A 50 9.02 -20.59 -11.86
N ASN A 51 10.25 -20.08 -12.03
CA ASN A 51 10.82 -19.06 -11.16
C ASN A 51 10.25 -17.66 -11.43
N ALA A 52 9.43 -17.50 -12.48
CA ALA A 52 8.72 -16.27 -12.79
C ALA A 52 7.21 -16.48 -12.75
N GLN A 53 6.49 -15.53 -12.14
CA GLN A 53 5.03 -15.54 -12.11
C GLN A 53 4.48 -14.14 -12.34
N TYR A 54 3.46 -14.06 -13.20
CA TYR A 54 2.72 -12.82 -13.45
C TYR A 54 1.43 -12.76 -12.64
N ARG A 55 1.07 -11.56 -12.19
CA ARG A 55 -0.23 -11.24 -11.59
C ARG A 55 -0.74 -9.93 -12.17
N THR A 56 -1.89 -10.01 -12.82
CA THR A 56 -2.61 -8.83 -13.29
C THR A 56 -3.33 -8.19 -12.11
N ILE A 57 -3.13 -6.89 -11.96
CA ILE A 57 -3.86 -6.05 -11.00
C ILE A 57 -4.51 -4.90 -11.75
N ASP A 58 -5.65 -4.44 -11.24
CA ASP A 58 -6.28 -3.21 -11.69
C ASP A 58 -5.97 -2.09 -10.69
N VAL A 59 -5.27 -1.05 -11.14
CA VAL A 59 -4.95 0.13 -10.34
C VAL A 59 -6.06 1.16 -10.56
N PRO A 60 -6.96 1.38 -9.59
CA PRO A 60 -8.10 2.27 -9.79
C PRO A 60 -7.65 3.72 -9.99
N GLU A 61 -8.31 4.39 -10.93
CA GLU A 61 -8.02 5.80 -11.26
C GLU A 61 -8.47 6.77 -10.16
N ASP A 62 -9.61 6.50 -9.52
CA ASP A 62 -10.15 7.41 -8.51
C ASP A 62 -9.65 7.09 -7.10
N ARG A 63 -9.24 8.16 -6.41
CA ARG A 63 -9.00 8.08 -4.97
C ARG A 63 -10.33 8.18 -4.26
N ARG A 64 -10.71 7.12 -3.53
CA ARG A 64 -11.96 7.04 -2.75
C ARG A 64 -12.13 8.27 -1.87
N ARG A 65 -13.23 8.99 -2.06
CA ARG A 65 -13.53 10.21 -1.30
C ARG A 65 -14.34 9.85 -0.07
N ILE A 66 -13.82 10.19 1.11
CA ILE A 66 -14.50 9.95 2.39
C ILE A 66 -14.68 11.29 3.09
N LEU A 67 -15.91 11.54 3.56
CA LEU A 67 -16.20 12.65 4.46
C LEU A 67 -16.26 12.12 5.89
N TYR A 68 -15.34 12.60 6.73
CA TYR A 68 -15.34 12.37 8.16
C TYR A 68 -16.05 13.51 8.87
N VAL A 69 -17.14 13.21 9.59
CA VAL A 69 -17.89 14.20 10.37
C VAL A 69 -17.81 13.83 11.84
N GLU A 70 -17.36 14.76 12.66
CA GLU A 70 -17.31 14.59 14.11
C GLU A 70 -17.79 15.86 14.82
N GLY A 71 -18.32 15.65 16.03
CA GLY A 71 -18.65 16.71 16.98
C GLY A 71 -17.39 17.39 17.52
N GLU A 72 -17.18 17.36 18.84
CA GLU A 72 -15.89 17.81 19.38
C GLU A 72 -14.76 16.93 18.84
N PRO A 73 -13.67 17.53 18.35
CA PRO A 73 -12.58 16.78 17.75
C PRO A 73 -11.89 15.90 18.78
N ARG A 74 -11.89 14.59 18.55
CA ARG A 74 -11.20 13.62 19.40
C ARG A 74 -9.83 13.26 18.81
N TRP A 75 -9.04 12.49 19.57
CA TRP A 75 -7.69 12.14 19.14
C TRP A 75 -7.67 11.22 17.92
N GLU A 76 -8.72 10.42 17.73
CA GLU A 76 -8.91 9.48 16.63
C GLU A 76 -8.78 10.16 15.25
N TYR A 77 -9.33 11.37 15.10
CA TYR A 77 -9.21 12.15 13.87
C TYR A 77 -7.74 12.35 13.47
N LYS A 78 -6.87 12.70 14.42
CA LYS A 78 -5.44 12.92 14.16
C LYS A 78 -4.75 11.63 13.72
N PHE A 79 -5.12 10.48 14.29
CA PHE A 79 -4.54 9.20 13.92
C PHE A 79 -5.00 8.75 12.52
N ILE A 80 -6.31 8.82 12.25
CA ILE A 80 -6.88 8.50 10.93
C ILE A 80 -6.23 9.38 9.86
N ARG A 81 -6.19 10.69 10.07
CA ARG A 81 -5.63 11.61 9.07
C ARG A 81 -4.16 11.34 8.80
N ARG A 82 -3.33 11.15 9.84
CA ARG A 82 -1.90 10.83 9.68
C ARG A 82 -1.66 9.50 8.98
N ALA A 83 -2.50 8.50 9.24
CA ALA A 83 -2.42 7.21 8.55
C ALA A 83 -2.70 7.36 7.04
N LEU A 84 -3.60 8.27 6.67
CA LEU A 84 -3.99 8.52 5.28
C LEU A 84 -3.07 9.51 4.53
N GLU A 85 -2.29 10.34 5.24
CA GLU A 85 -1.42 11.37 4.65
C GLU A 85 -0.22 10.83 3.86
N ARG A 86 0.31 9.63 4.19
CA ARG A 86 1.55 9.13 3.57
C ARG A 86 1.35 8.54 2.18
N ILE A 87 0.52 7.50 2.04
CA ILE A 87 0.20 6.86 0.75
C ILE A 87 -1.15 6.16 0.91
N SER A 88 -2.24 6.91 0.71
CA SER A 88 -3.58 6.32 0.71
C SER A 88 -4.30 6.60 -0.60
N PRO A 89 -4.99 5.59 -1.18
CA PRO A 89 -5.95 5.82 -2.25
C PRO A 89 -7.20 6.55 -1.73
N ILE A 90 -7.24 7.00 -0.48
CA ILE A 90 -8.36 7.72 0.11
C ILE A 90 -8.06 9.22 0.14
N ARG A 91 -8.98 10.03 -0.36
CA ARG A 91 -9.05 11.47 -0.06
C ARG A 91 -9.97 11.68 1.13
N LEU A 92 -9.43 12.18 2.23
CA LEU A 92 -10.19 12.47 3.44
C LEU A 92 -10.55 13.96 3.50
N ALA A 93 -11.83 14.27 3.30
CA ALA A 93 -12.40 15.54 3.75
C ALA A 93 -12.89 15.37 5.19
N SER A 94 -12.72 16.39 6.02
CA SER A 94 -13.17 16.37 7.42
C SER A 94 -13.95 17.62 7.79
N LEU A 95 -15.01 17.43 8.56
CA LEU A 95 -15.84 18.48 9.16
C LEU A 95 -15.91 18.25 10.67
N LEU A 96 -15.32 19.16 11.45
CA LEU A 96 -15.19 19.04 12.91
C LEU A 96 -15.92 20.19 13.60
N ARG A 97 -16.79 19.90 14.56
CA ARG A 97 -17.49 20.92 15.35
C ARG A 97 -16.63 21.38 16.52
N THR A 98 -16.00 22.54 16.39
CA THR A 98 -15.12 23.09 17.44
C THR A 98 -15.88 23.80 18.55
N THR A 99 -17.05 24.37 18.26
CA THR A 99 -17.96 24.97 19.25
C THR A 99 -19.42 24.77 18.80
N PRO A 100 -20.44 25.05 19.64
CA PRO A 100 -21.82 24.67 19.35
C PRO A 100 -22.41 25.14 18.02
N ASN A 101 -21.81 26.14 17.36
CA ASN A 101 -22.23 26.64 16.05
C ASN A 101 -21.05 26.88 15.08
N LYS A 102 -19.88 26.29 15.35
CA LYS A 102 -18.67 26.49 14.52
C LYS A 102 -18.13 25.15 14.05
N PHE A 103 -18.09 25.00 12.74
CA PHE A 103 -17.49 23.85 12.08
C PHE A 103 -16.20 24.27 11.37
N THR A 104 -15.17 23.43 11.47
CA THR A 104 -13.93 23.57 10.72
C THR A 104 -13.90 22.50 9.65
N ALA A 105 -13.80 22.91 8.39
CA ALA A 105 -13.59 22.01 7.27
C ALA A 105 -12.08 21.90 6.97
N ARG A 106 -11.63 20.70 6.62
CA ARG A 106 -10.28 20.47 6.12
C ARG A 106 -10.28 19.40 5.05
N VAL A 107 -9.72 19.74 3.89
CA VAL A 107 -9.57 18.87 2.72
C VAL A 107 -8.13 18.33 2.65
#